data_AF-A0AAJ3UGK2-F1
#
_entry.id   AF-A0AAJ3UGK2-F1
#
_cell.length_a   1.000
_cell.length_b   1.000
_cell.length_c   1.000
_cell.angle_alpha   90.00
_cell.angle_beta   90.00
_cell.angle_gamma   90.00
#
_symmetry.space_group_name_H-M   'P 1'
#
loop_
_entity.id
_entity.type
_entity.pdbx_description
1 polymer ?
#
loop_
_entity_poly.entity_id
_entity_poly.type
_entity_poly.pdbx_seq_one_letter_code
_entity_poly.pdbx_strand_id
1 'polypeptide(L)'
;MSVKDVSARLGRDELAFYFGGDGSIPAELLGDFLRRAAAVTRRNGIEIEVFALEPGSLSVVMKALKKAGSRIHGEFGKAPLATTAAAAALLSSMGGDKPVPLQKVGAEIVINGKAENIYVVTADNAYEVMDAHRAKAIVERGKRTKPRLVQHGAVQQIMDDGITGALSGVVLEVEGVLHFRPDDRNFLVPSDMRTSPAAAQLFEGGRFRMRADLRLLGGQPDSLVVYRAVPF
;
A
#
# COMPACT_ATOMS: atom_id res chain seq x y z
N MET A 1 -20.90 3.85 -20.52
CA MET A 1 -19.98 3.04 -21.35
C MET A 1 -19.86 1.68 -20.69
N SER A 2 -20.00 0.59 -21.45
CA SER A 2 -19.92 -0.76 -20.88
C SER A 2 -18.48 -1.27 -20.82
N VAL A 3 -18.24 -2.26 -19.97
CA VAL A 3 -16.96 -2.98 -19.88
C VAL A 3 -16.52 -3.56 -21.23
N LYS A 4 -17.49 -4.00 -22.05
CA LYS A 4 -17.23 -4.53 -23.41
C LYS A 4 -16.75 -3.45 -24.37
N ASP A 5 -17.29 -2.23 -24.25
CA ASP A 5 -16.86 -1.11 -25.08
C ASP A 5 -15.42 -0.72 -24.77
N VAL A 6 -15.02 -0.76 -23.50
CA VAL A 6 -13.63 -0.54 -23.08
C VAL A 6 -12.72 -1.64 -23.62
N SER A 7 -13.09 -2.91 -23.43
CA SER A 7 -12.33 -4.07 -23.94
C SER A 7 -12.04 -3.96 -25.44
N ALA A 8 -13.03 -3.56 -26.24
CA ALA A 8 -12.89 -3.45 -27.69
C ALA A 8 -11.94 -2.33 -28.15
N ARG A 9 -11.63 -1.37 -27.28
CA ARG A 9 -10.78 -0.20 -27.59
C ARG A 9 -9.33 -0.38 -27.14
N LEU A 10 -9.05 -1.38 -26.30
CA LEU A 10 -7.72 -1.62 -25.76
C LEU A 10 -6.78 -2.24 -26.80
N GLY A 11 -5.57 -1.70 -26.90
CA GLY A 11 -4.45 -2.35 -27.58
C GLY A 11 -3.99 -3.63 -26.87
N ARG A 12 -3.19 -4.44 -27.56
CA ARG A 12 -2.66 -5.72 -27.01
C ARG A 12 -1.74 -5.53 -25.79
N ASP A 13 -1.12 -4.36 -25.66
CA ASP A 13 -0.23 -3.97 -24.57
C ASP A 13 -0.92 -3.05 -23.54
N GLU A 14 -2.23 -2.86 -23.68
CA GLU A 14 -3.03 -2.00 -22.82
C GLU A 14 -3.94 -2.82 -21.91
N LEU A 15 -4.25 -2.23 -20.75
CA LEU A 15 -5.27 -2.70 -19.83
C LEU A 15 -6.04 -1.50 -19.31
N ALA A 16 -7.26 -1.68 -18.80
CA ALA A 16 -7.98 -0.62 -18.12
C ALA A 16 -8.44 -1.05 -16.74
N PHE A 17 -8.46 -0.08 -15.82
CA PHE A 17 -9.28 -0.17 -14.61
C PHE A 17 -10.63 0.47 -14.91
N TYR A 18 -11.68 -0.35 -14.97
CA TYR A 18 -13.04 0.12 -15.14
C TYR A 18 -13.72 0.15 -13.77
N PHE A 19 -14.21 1.32 -13.37
CA PHE A 19 -14.97 1.50 -12.15
C PHE A 19 -16.45 1.68 -12.50
N GLY A 20 -17.26 0.65 -12.27
CA GLY A 20 -18.69 0.67 -12.62
C GLY A 20 -19.52 1.43 -11.60
N GLY A 21 -20.66 1.93 -12.06
CA GLY A 21 -21.59 2.78 -11.30
C GLY A 21 -21.71 4.19 -11.88
N ASP A 22 -22.71 4.92 -11.41
CA ASP A 22 -23.08 6.25 -11.92
C ASP A 22 -22.40 7.39 -11.14
N GLY A 23 -21.51 7.04 -10.22
CA GLY A 23 -20.90 7.96 -9.27
C GLY A 23 -19.48 8.40 -9.63
N SER A 24 -19.02 9.46 -8.97
CA SER A 24 -17.63 9.90 -9.01
C SER A 24 -16.76 9.16 -7.99
N ILE A 25 -15.47 9.03 -8.30
CA ILE A 25 -14.45 8.53 -7.37
C ILE A 25 -13.61 9.73 -6.90
N PRO A 26 -13.37 9.88 -5.58
CA PRO A 26 -12.44 10.87 -5.06
C PRO A 26 -11.04 10.73 -5.69
N ALA A 27 -10.47 11.85 -6.13
CA ALA A 27 -9.17 11.85 -6.82
C ALA A 27 -8.03 11.25 -5.97
N GLU A 28 -8.06 11.48 -4.66
CA GLU A 28 -7.10 10.90 -3.71
C GLU A 28 -7.16 9.38 -3.69
N LEU A 29 -8.37 8.79 -3.60
CA LEU A 29 -8.55 7.34 -3.61
C LEU A 29 -8.13 6.72 -4.95
N LEU A 30 -8.45 7.40 -6.06
CA LEU A 30 -8.00 6.98 -7.38
C LEU A 30 -6.47 7.01 -7.49
N GLY A 31 -5.84 8.11 -7.08
CA GLY A 31 -4.38 8.25 -7.08
C GLY A 31 -3.69 7.20 -6.23
N ASP A 32 -4.23 6.92 -5.05
CA ASP A 32 -3.75 5.87 -4.17
C ASP A 32 -3.87 4.48 -4.80
N PHE A 33 -5.01 4.19 -5.43
CA PHE A 33 -5.23 2.92 -6.13
C PHE A 33 -4.21 2.73 -7.26
N LEU A 34 -4.03 3.73 -8.11
CA LEU A 34 -3.09 3.69 -9.23
C LEU A 34 -1.64 3.55 -8.74
N ARG A 35 -1.27 4.25 -7.66
CA ARG A 35 0.06 4.12 -7.03
C ARG A 35 0.30 2.69 -6.51
N ARG A 36 -0.70 2.06 -5.89
CA ARG A 36 -0.61 0.67 -5.42
C ARG A 36 -0.56 -0.32 -6.58
N ALA A 37 -1.34 -0.09 -7.64
CA ALA A 37 -1.31 -0.92 -8.85
C ALA A 37 0.06 -0.89 -9.52
N ALA A 38 0.65 0.30 -9.69
CA ALA A 38 2.00 0.46 -10.23
C ALA A 38 3.06 -0.22 -9.36
N ALA A 39 2.91 -0.19 -8.03
CA ALA A 39 3.83 -0.90 -7.14
C ALA A 39 3.75 -2.43 -7.32
N VAL A 40 2.55 -2.98 -7.57
CA VAL A 40 2.35 -4.42 -7.83
C VAL A 40 3.01 -4.83 -9.16
N THR A 41 2.79 -4.07 -10.23
CA THR A 41 3.39 -4.40 -11.54
C THR A 41 4.90 -4.22 -11.54
N ARG A 42 5.42 -3.17 -10.87
CA ARG A 42 6.87 -2.90 -10.78
C ARG A 42 7.63 -4.03 -10.10
N ARG A 43 7.05 -4.66 -9.07
CA ARG A 43 7.64 -5.85 -8.43
C ARG A 43 7.83 -7.03 -9.39
N ASN A 44 7.06 -7.06 -10.47
CA ASN A 44 7.13 -8.05 -11.54
C ASN A 44 7.91 -7.54 -12.76
N GLY A 45 8.65 -6.43 -12.62
CA GLY A 45 9.48 -5.86 -13.69
C GLY A 45 8.69 -5.11 -14.77
N ILE A 46 7.45 -4.70 -14.48
CA ILE A 46 6.55 -4.08 -15.46
C ILE A 46 6.15 -2.69 -14.99
N GLU A 47 6.38 -1.69 -15.84
CA GLU A 47 5.91 -0.33 -15.59
C GLU A 47 4.57 -0.12 -16.28
N ILE A 48 3.68 0.62 -15.63
CA ILE A 48 2.38 1.00 -16.18
C ILE A 48 2.26 2.51 -16.15
N GLU A 49 1.77 3.08 -17.24
CA GLU A 49 1.54 4.52 -17.39
C GLU A 49 0.08 4.78 -17.72
N VAL A 50 -0.49 5.84 -17.14
CA VAL A 50 -1.86 6.27 -17.49
C VAL A 50 -1.81 6.83 -18.91
N PHE A 51 -2.50 6.17 -19.83
CA PHE A 51 -2.57 6.55 -21.24
C PHE A 51 -3.78 7.43 -21.53
N ALA A 52 -4.94 7.11 -20.95
CA ALA A 52 -6.18 7.86 -21.15
C ALA A 52 -7.15 7.71 -19.97
N LEU A 53 -8.03 8.70 -19.83
CA LEU A 53 -9.22 8.64 -18.99
C LEU A 53 -10.43 8.72 -19.90
N GLU A 54 -11.22 7.65 -20.00
CA GLU A 54 -12.38 7.64 -20.90
C GLU A 54 -13.65 8.19 -20.24
N PRO A 55 -14.49 8.95 -20.97
CA PRO A 55 -15.73 9.50 -20.45
C PRO A 55 -16.79 8.40 -20.22
N GLY A 56 -17.44 8.43 -19.06
CA GLY A 56 -18.40 7.42 -18.59
C GLY A 56 -18.08 6.99 -17.15
N SER A 57 -18.57 5.82 -16.75
CA SER A 57 -18.02 5.04 -15.62
C SER A 57 -16.50 5.06 -15.70
N LEU A 58 -15.83 5.70 -14.72
CA LEU A 58 -14.42 6.09 -14.80
C LEU A 58 -13.58 4.91 -15.30
N SER A 59 -12.96 5.06 -16.46
CA SER A 59 -12.11 4.03 -17.06
C SER A 59 -10.70 4.59 -17.23
N VAL A 60 -9.75 4.02 -16.50
CA VAL A 60 -8.35 4.44 -16.56
C VAL A 60 -7.58 3.45 -17.43
N VAL A 61 -7.23 3.87 -18.63
CA VAL A 61 -6.43 3.06 -19.57
C VAL A 61 -4.96 3.19 -19.20
N MET A 62 -4.31 2.05 -19.07
CA MET A 62 -2.92 1.89 -18.71
C MET A 62 -2.16 1.20 -19.84
N LYS A 63 -0.99 1.72 -20.17
CA LYS A 63 -0.07 1.07 -21.10
C LYS A 63 1.01 0.33 -20.33
N ALA A 64 1.24 -0.95 -20.64
CA ALA A 64 2.27 -1.75 -19.99
C ALA A 64 3.60 -1.67 -20.73
N LEU A 65 4.63 -1.14 -20.07
CA LEU A 65 5.99 -1.05 -20.59
C LEU A 65 6.85 -2.16 -19.98
N LYS A 66 7.45 -3.00 -20.83
CA LYS A 66 8.48 -3.94 -20.39
C LYS A 66 9.76 -3.17 -20.08
N LYS A 67 10.27 -3.26 -18.86
CA LYS A 67 11.67 -2.91 -18.60
C LYS A 67 12.57 -3.94 -19.28
N ALA A 68 13.56 -3.46 -20.04
CA ALA A 68 14.66 -4.28 -20.51
C ALA A 68 15.50 -4.71 -19.30
N GLY A 69 15.14 -5.83 -18.66
CA GLY A 69 15.73 -6.26 -17.38
C GLY A 69 15.40 -7.71 -16.98
N SER A 70 16.02 -8.66 -17.68
CA SER A 70 16.55 -9.96 -17.22
C SER A 70 15.89 -10.79 -16.09
N ARG A 71 14.55 -10.88 -15.95
CA ARG A 71 13.98 -11.88 -15.00
C ARG A 71 12.66 -12.56 -15.36
N ILE A 72 12.38 -12.74 -16.65
CA ILE A 72 11.24 -13.57 -17.08
C ILE A 72 11.71 -14.53 -18.19
N HIS A 73 12.31 -15.65 -17.78
CA HIS A 73 12.53 -16.83 -18.62
C HIS A 73 12.02 -18.02 -17.81
N GLY A 74 10.82 -18.51 -18.13
CA GLY A 74 10.32 -19.71 -17.48
C GLY A 74 8.83 -19.98 -17.73
N GLU A 75 7.95 -19.16 -17.17
CA GLU A 75 6.56 -19.61 -16.95
C GLU A 75 5.49 -18.93 -17.82
N PHE A 76 5.84 -17.87 -18.57
CA PHE A 76 4.88 -17.12 -19.39
C PHE A 76 4.94 -17.45 -20.89
N GLY A 77 5.77 -18.41 -21.30
CA GLY A 77 5.99 -18.73 -22.72
C GLY A 77 4.92 -19.59 -23.39
N LYS A 78 3.91 -20.09 -22.65
CA LYS A 78 2.95 -21.08 -23.17
C LYS A 78 1.47 -20.76 -22.97
N ALA A 79 1.12 -19.62 -22.35
CA ALA A 79 -0.27 -19.17 -22.28
C ALA A 79 -0.49 -18.06 -23.33
N PRO A 80 -1.67 -18.01 -24.00
CA PRO A 80 -1.98 -16.90 -24.91
C PRO A 80 -1.78 -15.56 -24.19
N LEU A 81 -1.09 -14.64 -24.86
CA LEU A 81 -0.74 -13.26 -24.46
C LEU A 81 -1.96 -12.33 -24.22
N ALA A 82 -3.12 -12.88 -23.87
CA ALA A 82 -4.40 -12.19 -23.72
C ALA A 82 -4.59 -11.50 -22.35
N THR A 83 -3.74 -11.84 -21.39
CA THR A 83 -3.53 -11.10 -20.14
C THR A 83 -2.11 -10.59 -20.18
N THR A 84 -1.93 -9.27 -20.36
CA THR A 84 -0.61 -8.65 -20.19
C THR A 84 -0.03 -9.11 -18.85
N ALA A 85 1.29 -9.34 -18.76
CA ALA A 85 1.89 -9.77 -17.50
C ALA A 85 1.57 -8.80 -16.33
N ALA A 86 1.26 -7.53 -16.65
CA ALA A 86 0.69 -6.55 -15.73
C ALA A 86 -0.70 -6.96 -15.22
N ALA A 87 -1.62 -7.31 -16.12
CA ALA A 87 -2.94 -7.82 -15.76
C ALA A 87 -2.83 -9.09 -14.89
N ALA A 88 -1.96 -10.05 -15.24
CA ALA A 88 -1.75 -11.26 -14.42
C ALA A 88 -1.24 -10.93 -13.01
N ALA A 89 -0.29 -10.00 -12.87
CA ALA A 89 0.22 -9.56 -11.58
C ALA A 89 -0.86 -8.85 -10.74
N LEU A 90 -1.66 -8.00 -11.38
CA LEU A 90 -2.78 -7.30 -10.74
C LEU A 90 -3.86 -8.29 -10.28
N LEU A 91 -4.26 -9.21 -11.15
CA LEU A 91 -5.24 -10.25 -10.83
C LEU A 91 -4.77 -11.16 -9.69
N SER A 92 -3.49 -11.53 -9.69
CA SER A 92 -2.89 -12.32 -8.59
C SER A 92 -2.93 -11.55 -7.27
N SER A 93 -2.59 -10.25 -7.30
CA SER A 93 -2.64 -9.39 -6.11
C SER A 93 -4.08 -9.14 -5.63
N MET A 94 -5.04 -9.07 -6.54
CA MET A 94 -6.45 -8.81 -6.23
C MET A 94 -7.21 -10.08 -5.86
N GLY A 95 -6.74 -11.25 -6.30
CA GLY A 95 -7.39 -12.55 -6.12
C GLY A 95 -7.20 -13.18 -4.73
N GLY A 96 -6.17 -12.81 -3.99
CA GLY A 96 -5.81 -13.46 -2.72
C GLY A 96 -6.76 -13.20 -1.54
N ASP A 97 -6.77 -14.12 -0.57
CA ASP A 97 -7.63 -14.04 0.62
C ASP A 97 -7.13 -13.06 1.70
N LYS A 98 -5.82 -12.77 1.71
CA LYS A 98 -5.20 -11.87 2.68
C LYS A 98 -5.30 -10.43 2.18
N PRO A 99 -5.91 -9.49 2.95
CA PRO A 99 -6.01 -8.09 2.56
C PRO A 99 -4.64 -7.45 2.26
N VAL A 100 -4.34 -7.24 0.98
CA VAL A 100 -3.15 -6.50 0.55
C VAL A 100 -3.45 -5.01 0.32
N PRO A 101 -2.44 -4.12 0.29
CA PRO A 101 -2.68 -2.69 0.14
C PRO A 101 -3.54 -2.29 -1.06
N LEU A 102 -3.35 -2.92 -2.22
CA LEU A 102 -4.17 -2.65 -3.41
C LEU A 102 -5.65 -3.01 -3.19
N GLN A 103 -5.92 -4.17 -2.58
CA GLN A 103 -7.27 -4.62 -2.25
C GLN A 103 -7.95 -3.70 -1.23
N LYS A 104 -7.22 -3.17 -0.25
CA LYS A 104 -7.76 -2.25 0.76
C LYS A 104 -8.25 -0.94 0.14
N VAL A 105 -7.44 -0.34 -0.73
CA VAL A 105 -7.84 0.89 -1.44
C VAL A 105 -8.99 0.60 -2.40
N GLY A 106 -8.97 -0.54 -3.11
CA GLY A 106 -10.09 -0.96 -3.95
C GLY A 106 -11.40 -1.16 -3.16
N ALA A 107 -11.33 -1.75 -1.97
CA ALA A 107 -12.48 -1.88 -1.08
C ALA A 107 -12.99 -0.53 -0.58
N GLU A 108 -12.09 0.42 -0.32
CA GLU A 108 -12.44 1.79 0.05
C GLU A 108 -13.14 2.54 -1.09
N ILE A 109 -12.69 2.36 -2.33
CA ILE A 109 -13.36 2.91 -3.53
C ILE A 109 -14.79 2.35 -3.70
N VAL A 110 -15.04 1.10 -3.32
CA VAL A 110 -16.39 0.50 -3.44
C VAL A 110 -17.29 0.82 -2.24
N ILE A 111 -16.72 0.98 -1.05
CA ILE A 111 -17.50 1.24 0.18
C ILE A 111 -17.76 2.75 0.37
N ASN A 112 -16.72 3.56 0.19
CA ASN A 112 -16.75 5.01 0.41
C ASN A 112 -16.88 5.78 -0.91
N GLY A 113 -16.27 5.25 -1.99
CA GLY A 113 -16.52 5.75 -3.33
C GLY A 113 -17.84 5.22 -3.87
N LYS A 114 -18.44 5.96 -4.80
CA LYS A 114 -19.72 5.59 -5.40
C LYS A 114 -19.57 4.53 -6.52
N ALA A 115 -18.49 3.78 -6.53
CA ALA A 115 -18.27 2.71 -7.49
C ALA A 115 -18.89 1.41 -6.97
N GLU A 116 -19.70 0.74 -7.78
CA GLU A 116 -20.35 -0.52 -7.41
C GLU A 116 -19.39 -1.71 -7.52
N ASN A 117 -18.50 -1.65 -8.51
CA ASN A 117 -17.53 -2.69 -8.82
C ASN A 117 -16.30 -2.11 -9.53
N ILE A 118 -15.22 -2.89 -9.51
CA ILE A 118 -13.96 -2.58 -10.18
C ILE A 118 -13.59 -3.78 -11.03
N TYR A 119 -13.27 -3.52 -12.30
CA TYR A 119 -12.76 -4.51 -13.24
C TYR A 119 -11.34 -4.19 -13.67
N VAL A 120 -10.56 -5.24 -13.88
CA VAL A 120 -9.38 -5.20 -14.74
C VAL A 120 -9.80 -5.68 -16.12
N VAL A 121 -9.72 -4.81 -17.11
CA VAL A 121 -10.13 -5.06 -18.49
C VAL A 121 -8.88 -5.17 -19.35
N THR A 122 -8.81 -6.19 -20.19
CA THR A 122 -7.82 -6.35 -21.26
C THR A 122 -8.54 -6.37 -22.61
N ALA A 123 -7.81 -6.37 -23.71
CA ALA A 123 -8.42 -6.45 -25.04
C ALA A 123 -9.36 -7.68 -25.21
N ASP A 124 -9.01 -8.79 -24.55
CA ASP A 124 -9.67 -10.08 -24.74
C ASP A 124 -10.68 -10.44 -23.64
N ASN A 125 -10.57 -9.85 -22.45
CA ASN A 125 -11.40 -10.23 -21.31
C ASN A 125 -11.54 -9.14 -20.26
N ALA A 126 -12.56 -9.26 -19.41
CA ALA A 126 -12.75 -8.40 -18.25
C ALA A 126 -12.95 -9.23 -16.99
N TYR A 127 -12.22 -8.86 -15.95
CA TYR A 127 -12.20 -9.57 -14.68
C TYR A 127 -12.72 -8.66 -13.58
N GLU A 128 -13.84 -9.04 -12.96
CA GLU A 128 -14.31 -8.36 -11.76
C GLU A 128 -13.35 -8.66 -10.61
N VAL A 129 -12.69 -7.62 -10.10
CA VAL A 129 -11.68 -7.75 -9.04
C VAL A 129 -12.17 -7.23 -7.70
N MET A 130 -13.22 -6.42 -7.69
CA MET A 130 -13.83 -5.90 -6.49
C MET A 130 -15.33 -5.66 -6.70
N ASP A 131 -16.12 -6.09 -5.73
CA ASP A 131 -17.56 -5.83 -5.61
C ASP A 131 -17.88 -5.52 -4.13
N ALA A 132 -19.13 -5.12 -3.83
CA ALA A 132 -19.54 -4.75 -2.48
C ALA A 132 -19.38 -5.87 -1.44
N HIS A 133 -19.60 -7.14 -1.80
CA HIS A 133 -19.43 -8.28 -0.90
C HIS A 133 -17.94 -8.53 -0.60
N ARG A 134 -17.10 -8.53 -1.64
CA ARG A 134 -15.65 -8.68 -1.51
C ARG A 134 -15.02 -7.52 -0.73
N ALA A 135 -15.46 -6.29 -0.97
CA ALA A 135 -15.00 -5.11 -0.27
C ALA A 135 -15.28 -5.23 1.24
N LYS A 136 -16.49 -5.62 1.63
CA LYS A 136 -16.85 -5.89 3.04
C LYS A 136 -15.98 -6.99 3.63
N ALA A 137 -15.77 -8.09 2.90
CA ALA A 137 -14.92 -9.19 3.37
C ALA A 137 -13.46 -8.74 3.61
N ILE A 138 -12.90 -7.90 2.73
CA ILE A 138 -11.56 -7.34 2.88
C ILE A 138 -11.47 -6.43 4.10
N VAL A 139 -12.46 -5.56 4.32
CA VAL A 139 -12.51 -4.69 5.49
C VAL A 139 -12.63 -5.51 6.78
N GLU A 140 -13.53 -6.48 6.83
CA GLU A 140 -13.71 -7.34 8.00
C GLU A 140 -12.48 -8.20 8.28
N ARG A 141 -11.83 -8.77 7.25
CA ARG A 141 -10.55 -9.46 7.40
C ARG A 141 -9.44 -8.51 7.84
N GLY A 142 -9.47 -7.27 7.36
CA GLY A 142 -8.56 -6.18 7.77
C GLY A 142 -8.71 -5.79 9.23
N LYS A 143 -9.95 -5.78 9.75
CA LYS A 143 -10.24 -5.60 11.19
C LYS A 143 -9.81 -6.82 12.01
N ARG A 144 -9.94 -8.04 11.45
CA ARG A 144 -9.52 -9.30 12.09
C ARG A 144 -8.01 -9.51 12.10
N THR A 145 -7.27 -8.90 11.18
CA THR A 145 -5.86 -8.58 11.44
C THR A 145 -5.82 -7.52 12.52
N LYS A 146 -5.99 -7.96 13.78
CA LYS A 146 -5.61 -7.17 14.94
C LYS A 146 -4.24 -6.54 14.62
N PRO A 147 -3.98 -5.27 14.97
CA PRO A 147 -2.61 -4.79 15.04
C PRO A 147 -1.84 -5.90 15.75
N ARG A 148 -0.79 -6.45 15.12
CA ARG A 148 0.01 -7.49 15.74
C ARG A 148 0.40 -6.89 17.09
N LEU A 149 -0.22 -7.37 18.16
CA LEU A 149 0.16 -6.98 19.51
C LEU A 149 1.67 -7.14 19.51
N VAL A 150 2.38 -6.03 19.73
CA VAL A 150 3.83 -6.08 19.85
C VAL A 150 4.07 -7.13 20.92
N GLN A 151 4.77 -8.22 20.57
CA GLN A 151 4.94 -9.32 21.50
C GLN A 151 5.51 -8.74 22.80
N HIS A 152 4.97 -9.14 23.94
CA HIS A 152 5.28 -8.53 25.24
C HIS A 152 6.80 -8.41 25.49
N GLY A 153 7.59 -9.38 25.01
CA GLY A 153 9.06 -9.34 25.09
C GLY A 153 9.72 -8.31 24.16
N ALA A 154 9.16 -8.03 22.99
CA ALA A 154 9.67 -6.99 22.10
C ALA A 154 9.45 -5.58 22.69
N VAL A 155 8.29 -5.34 23.31
CA VAL A 155 8.02 -4.07 24.03
C VAL A 155 8.98 -3.91 25.20
N GLN A 156 9.12 -4.96 26.02
CA GLN A 156 10.03 -4.94 27.16
C GLN A 156 11.46 -4.62 26.73
N GLN A 157 11.94 -5.26 25.66
CA GLN A 157 13.29 -5.03 25.15
C GLN A 157 13.48 -3.57 24.68
N ILE A 158 12.48 -2.94 24.06
CA ILE A 158 12.56 -1.53 23.66
C ILE A 158 12.61 -0.61 24.87
N MET A 159 11.83 -0.92 25.91
CA MET A 159 11.88 -0.16 27.17
C MET A 159 13.28 -0.30 27.80
N ASP A 160 13.82 -1.51 27.87
CA ASP A 160 15.14 -1.78 28.43
C ASP A 160 16.26 -1.09 27.61
N ASP A 161 16.22 -1.20 26.27
CA ASP A 161 17.15 -0.55 25.35
C ASP A 161 17.02 0.99 25.42
N GLY A 162 15.80 1.49 25.60
CA GLY A 162 15.51 2.92 25.76
C GLY A 162 16.08 3.48 27.06
N ILE A 163 15.91 2.76 28.18
CA ILE A 163 16.44 3.12 29.50
C ILE A 163 17.97 3.13 29.49
N THR A 164 18.58 2.11 28.88
CA THR A 164 20.05 1.94 28.80
C THR A 164 20.71 2.84 27.76
N GLY A 165 19.93 3.48 26.87
CA GLY A 165 20.44 4.32 25.79
C GLY A 165 20.99 3.54 24.59
N ALA A 166 20.65 2.26 24.49
CA ALA A 166 21.04 1.36 23.39
C ALA A 166 20.04 1.39 22.23
N LEU A 167 18.86 1.98 22.40
CA LEU A 167 17.80 2.01 21.40
C LEU A 167 18.28 2.74 20.13
N SER A 168 18.46 2.00 19.03
CA SER A 168 18.85 2.54 17.73
C SER A 168 17.74 2.40 16.70
N GLY A 169 17.69 3.33 15.74
CA GLY A 169 16.64 3.36 14.74
C GLY A 169 16.66 4.58 13.84
N VAL A 170 15.67 4.68 12.98
CA VAL A 170 15.52 5.75 11.98
C VAL A 170 14.30 6.60 12.31
N VAL A 171 14.44 7.91 12.19
CA VAL A 171 13.33 8.86 12.28
C VAL A 171 12.68 9.02 10.91
N LEU A 172 11.36 8.95 10.85
CA LEU A 172 10.55 9.10 9.65
C LEU A 172 9.45 10.12 9.92
N GLU A 173 9.14 10.98 8.96
CA GLU A 173 7.99 11.86 9.05
C GLU A 173 6.75 11.15 8.49
N VAL A 174 5.68 11.13 9.26
CA VAL A 174 4.37 10.61 8.82
C VAL A 174 3.33 11.63 9.23
N GLU A 175 2.64 12.21 8.24
CA GLU A 175 1.57 13.20 8.45
C GLU A 175 2.00 14.40 9.32
N GLY A 176 3.24 14.88 9.13
CA GLY A 176 3.79 16.02 9.88
C GLY A 176 4.28 15.68 11.30
N VAL A 177 4.32 14.40 11.67
CA VAL A 177 4.81 13.93 12.98
C VAL A 177 6.04 13.06 12.81
N LEU A 178 7.10 13.38 13.55
CA LEU A 178 8.32 12.57 13.60
C LEU A 178 8.08 11.28 14.37
N HIS A 179 8.18 10.17 13.67
CA HIS A 179 8.10 8.82 14.21
C HIS A 179 9.48 8.19 14.27
N PHE A 180 9.75 7.46 15.35
CA PHE A 180 10.94 6.64 15.46
C PHE A 180 10.62 5.19 15.10
N ARG A 181 11.44 4.61 14.22
CA ARG A 181 11.41 3.18 13.88
C ARG A 181 12.64 2.51 14.48
N PRO A 182 12.49 1.71 15.55
CA PRO A 182 13.59 0.91 16.09
C PRO A 182 14.16 -0.04 15.03
N ASP A 183 15.47 -0.27 15.07
CA ASP A 183 16.15 -1.25 14.22
C ASP A 183 15.54 -2.65 14.42
N ASP A 184 15.49 -3.45 13.34
CA ASP A 184 14.90 -4.80 13.30
C ASP A 184 13.41 -4.90 13.72
N ARG A 185 12.70 -3.76 13.79
CA ARG A 185 11.27 -3.70 14.11
C ARG A 185 10.46 -3.01 13.00
N ASN A 186 9.23 -3.48 12.83
CA ASN A 186 8.32 -3.05 11.75
C ASN A 186 7.16 -2.18 12.24
N PHE A 187 7.32 -1.48 13.37
CA PHE A 187 6.32 -0.52 13.87
C PHE A 187 6.98 0.84 14.09
N LEU A 188 6.14 1.87 14.11
CA LEU A 188 6.53 3.26 14.29
C LEU A 188 5.99 3.74 15.63
N VAL A 189 6.75 4.57 16.33
CA VAL A 189 6.32 5.22 17.56
C VAL A 189 6.46 6.73 17.38
N PRO A 190 5.40 7.53 17.58
CA PRO A 190 5.52 8.96 17.47
C PRO A 190 6.44 9.49 18.59
N SER A 191 7.32 10.41 18.23
CA SER A 191 8.18 11.09 19.20
C SER A 191 7.38 12.18 19.89
N ASP A 192 7.38 12.21 21.22
CA ASP A 192 6.70 13.25 21.98
C ASP A 192 7.51 14.55 21.90
N MET A 193 7.24 15.36 20.88
CA MET A 193 7.94 16.62 20.64
C MET A 193 7.75 17.66 21.75
N ARG A 194 6.73 17.49 22.61
CA ARG A 194 6.40 18.44 23.68
C ARG A 194 7.18 18.17 24.95
N THR A 195 7.38 16.90 25.30
CA THR A 195 8.00 16.52 26.58
C THR A 195 9.40 15.96 26.44
N SER A 196 9.87 15.68 25.22
CA SER A 196 11.22 15.18 24.96
C SER A 196 12.28 16.29 24.97
N PRO A 197 13.25 16.26 25.90
CA PRO A 197 14.34 17.24 25.92
C PRO A 197 15.22 17.24 24.67
N ALA A 198 15.36 16.10 23.99
CA ALA A 198 16.20 15.95 22.81
C ALA A 198 15.42 15.84 21.49
N ALA A 199 14.11 16.10 21.49
CA ALA A 199 13.29 16.04 20.27
C ALA A 199 13.77 17.01 19.17
N ALA A 200 14.30 18.18 19.54
CA ALA A 200 14.80 19.16 18.58
C ALA A 200 16.04 18.69 17.78
N GLN A 201 16.68 17.60 18.21
CA GLN A 201 17.84 17.01 17.52
C GLN A 201 17.42 15.99 16.45
N LEU A 202 16.15 15.60 16.43
CA LEU A 202 15.61 14.62 15.51
C LEU A 202 15.26 15.30 14.19
N PHE A 203 15.60 14.65 13.10
CA PHE A 203 15.24 15.09 11.76
C PHE A 203 14.87 13.86 10.91
N GLU A 204 14.00 14.09 9.92
CA GLU A 204 13.55 13.04 9.01
C GLU A 204 14.72 12.35 8.31
N GLY A 205 14.68 11.02 8.24
CA GLY A 205 15.71 10.19 7.61
C GLY A 205 16.96 10.00 8.47
N GLY A 206 17.11 10.74 9.56
CA GLY A 206 18.23 10.60 10.49
C GLY A 206 18.20 9.27 11.23
N ARG A 207 19.37 8.64 11.36
CA ARG A 207 19.56 7.46 12.20
C ARG A 207 20.17 7.88 13.52
N PHE A 208 19.59 7.41 14.62
CA PHE A 208 20.00 7.80 15.97
C PHE A 208 20.15 6.60 16.88
N ARG A 209 21.05 6.72 17.86
CA ARG A 209 21.06 5.95 19.09
C ARG A 209 20.54 6.84 20.22
N MET A 210 19.58 6.35 20.99
CA MET A 210 18.74 7.20 21.83
C MET A 210 18.55 6.60 23.22
N ARG A 211 18.53 7.49 24.22
CA ARG A 211 17.97 7.19 25.54
C ARG A 211 16.56 7.77 25.57
N ALA A 212 15.58 6.90 25.74
CA ALA A 212 14.18 7.27 25.62
C ALA A 212 13.28 6.41 26.51
N ASP A 213 12.13 6.94 26.87
CA ASP A 213 11.06 6.20 27.54
C ASP A 213 9.94 5.92 26.55
N LEU A 214 9.48 4.66 26.52
CA LEU A 214 8.35 4.27 25.70
C LEU A 214 7.08 4.27 26.56
N ARG A 215 6.16 5.18 26.28
CA ARG A 215 4.83 5.18 26.88
C ARG A 215 3.91 4.23 26.12
N LEU A 216 3.08 3.52 26.88
CA LEU A 216 2.14 2.55 26.36
C LEU A 216 0.70 3.00 26.59
N LEU A 217 -0.16 2.83 25.59
CA LEU A 217 -1.62 2.96 25.71
C LEU A 217 -2.26 1.61 25.38
N GLY A 218 -2.95 1.02 26.35
CA GLY A 218 -3.55 -0.31 26.18
C GLY A 218 -2.53 -1.41 25.84
N GLY A 219 -1.28 -1.26 26.28
CA GLY A 219 -0.19 -2.21 26.02
C GLY A 219 0.49 -2.05 24.66
N GLN A 220 0.19 -0.99 23.91
CA GLN A 220 0.84 -0.68 22.62
C GLN A 220 1.74 0.55 22.71
N PRO A 221 2.84 0.61 21.95
CA PRO A 221 3.66 1.81 21.80
C PRO A 221 2.79 3.02 21.42
N ASP A 222 2.71 4.00 22.32
CA ASP A 222 1.88 5.20 22.14
C ASP A 222 2.72 6.42 21.85
N SER A 223 3.76 6.66 22.65
CA SER A 223 4.64 7.81 22.47
C SER A 223 6.04 7.53 23.01
N LEU A 224 7.05 8.13 22.36
CA LEU A 224 8.45 8.00 22.75
C LEU A 224 8.96 9.34 23.32
N VAL A 225 9.37 9.34 24.58
CA VAL A 225 9.97 10.51 25.24
C VAL A 225 11.48 10.42 25.16
N VAL A 226 12.11 11.32 24.41
CA VAL A 226 13.54 11.24 24.09
C VAL A 226 14.36 12.16 24.99
N TYR A 227 15.16 11.56 25.87
CA TYR A 227 16.05 12.29 26.78
C TYR A 227 17.39 12.64 26.14
N ARG A 228 17.90 11.76 25.26
CA ARG A 228 19.16 11.96 24.54
C ARG A 228 19.09 11.28 23.19
N ALA A 229 19.57 11.96 22.15
CA ALA A 229 19.74 11.40 20.82
C ALA A 229 21.19 11.63 20.37
N VAL A 230 21.81 10.61 19.79
CA VAL A 230 23.15 10.70 19.20
C VAL A 230 23.01 10.25 17.75
N PRO A 231 23.27 11.12 16.77
CA PRO A 231 23.25 10.72 15.37
C PRO A 231 24.38 9.74 15.08
N PHE A 232 24.13 8.79 14.17
CA PHE A 232 25.16 7.94 13.60
C PHE A 232 25.97 8.67 12.52
#